data_AF-A0A947B018-F1
#
_entry.id   AF-A0A947B018-F1
#
_cell.length_a   1.000
_cell.length_b   1.000
_cell.length_c   1.000
_cell.angle_alpha   90.00
_cell.angle_beta   90.00
_cell.angle_gamma   90.00
#
_symmetry.space_group_name_H-M   'P 1'
#
loop_
_entity.id
_entity.type
_entity.pdbx_description
1 polymer ?
#
loop_
_entity_poly.entity_id
_entity_poly.type
_entity_poly.pdbx_seq_one_letter_code
_entity_poly.pdbx_strand_id
1 'polypeptide(L)'
;MLEEEIAAGNLGLTVGTMKVGCNGDCPHGVLVGFPQKGFFYQQVDTKWAREVVTGTLAQGHILFDLLHIDPLKSTSGRILYDRSGFIATIDDSFCMVQVAKYFLDFEEDVSCGKCVPCRVGSVELREILNRIIAGEGEPEDLERLDLVCRAMQDAPYCDFARTTSDPVLTVLKYFRSEFLQHIDQGVCPAGACERLAKEIEKAEEEKTEEESEE
;
A
#
# COMPACT_ATOMS: atom_id res chain seq x y z
N MET A 1 -20.87 9.33 5.48
CA MET A 1 -20.74 9.77 6.88
C MET A 1 -19.80 10.97 7.05
N LEU A 2 -18.48 10.84 6.81
CA LEU A 2 -17.56 11.97 7.00
C LEU A 2 -17.79 13.06 5.95
N GLU A 3 -17.99 12.68 4.68
CA GLU A 3 -18.26 13.61 3.60
C GLU A 3 -19.53 14.46 3.84
N GLU A 4 -20.59 13.84 4.37
CA GLU A 4 -21.85 14.52 4.68
C GLU A 4 -21.65 15.58 5.78
N GLU A 5 -20.91 15.25 6.84
CA GLU A 5 -20.63 16.20 7.92
C GLU A 5 -19.62 17.28 7.50
N ILE A 6 -18.65 16.96 6.62
CA ILE A 6 -17.72 17.96 6.04
C ILE A 6 -18.46 18.95 5.14
N ALA A 7 -19.38 18.46 4.31
CA ALA A 7 -20.24 19.29 3.48
C ALA A 7 -21.14 20.19 4.35
N ALA A 8 -21.71 19.66 5.43
CA ALA A 8 -22.47 20.45 6.39
C ALA A 8 -21.62 21.51 7.11
N GLY A 9 -20.34 21.21 7.35
CA GLY A 9 -19.37 22.12 7.98
C GLY A 9 -18.75 23.16 7.04
N ASN A 10 -19.01 23.10 5.73
CA ASN A 10 -18.45 24.02 4.72
C ASN A 10 -16.90 24.11 4.74
N LEU A 11 -16.21 23.02 5.09
CA LEU A 11 -14.76 23.04 5.29
C LEU A 11 -13.95 22.94 3.97
N GLY A 12 -14.59 22.66 2.84
CA GLY A 12 -13.91 22.54 1.53
C GLY A 12 -12.87 21.42 1.47
N LEU A 13 -12.97 20.43 2.35
CA LEU A 13 -12.06 19.27 2.41
C LEU A 13 -12.66 18.09 1.66
N THR A 14 -11.81 17.31 1.00
CA THR A 14 -12.19 16.05 0.34
C THR A 14 -11.71 14.87 1.18
N VAL A 15 -12.58 13.88 1.35
CA VAL A 15 -12.19 12.61 1.98
C VAL A 15 -11.57 11.72 0.90
N GLY A 16 -10.31 11.36 1.08
CA GLY A 16 -9.63 10.39 0.22
C GLY A 16 -9.86 8.96 0.69
N THR A 17 -9.60 8.00 -0.20
CA THR A 17 -9.51 6.58 0.14
C THR A 17 -8.08 6.19 0.54
N MET A 18 -7.96 5.05 1.21
CA MET A 18 -6.67 4.41 1.48
C MET A 18 -6.77 2.95 1.09
N LYS A 19 -5.68 2.39 0.59
CA LYS A 19 -5.51 0.96 0.34
C LYS A 19 -5.42 0.22 1.66
N VAL A 20 -6.13 -0.91 1.77
CA VAL A 20 -6.12 -1.77 2.95
C VAL A 20 -5.73 -3.19 2.58
N GLY A 21 -4.82 -3.80 3.35
CA GLY A 21 -4.48 -5.22 3.24
C GLY A 21 -5.42 -6.14 4.04
N CYS A 22 -6.54 -5.62 4.56
CA CYS A 22 -7.42 -6.29 5.52
C CYS A 22 -8.76 -6.69 4.92
N ASN A 23 -9.31 -7.82 5.38
CA ASN A 23 -10.64 -8.30 4.98
C ASN A 23 -11.80 -7.50 5.60
N GLY A 24 -11.53 -6.55 6.50
CA GLY A 24 -12.54 -5.65 7.07
C GLY A 24 -13.15 -6.09 8.42
N ASP A 25 -12.88 -7.31 8.88
CA ASP A 25 -13.43 -7.85 10.15
C ASP A 25 -12.61 -7.47 11.40
N CYS A 26 -11.81 -6.41 11.32
CA CYS A 26 -10.88 -6.02 12.38
C CYS A 26 -11.63 -5.51 13.61
N PRO A 27 -11.31 -5.97 14.84
CA PRO A 27 -11.92 -5.44 16.07
C PRO A 27 -11.60 -3.96 16.32
N HIS A 28 -10.61 -3.41 15.60
CA HIS A 28 -10.27 -1.98 15.62
C HIS A 28 -11.19 -1.11 14.75
N GLY A 29 -12.15 -1.70 14.03
CA GLY A 29 -13.16 -0.97 13.28
C GLY A 29 -12.59 -0.11 12.14
N VAL A 30 -13.34 0.93 11.76
CA VAL A 30 -12.97 1.83 10.66
C VAL A 30 -11.81 2.72 11.07
N LEU A 31 -10.82 2.83 10.18
CA LEU A 31 -9.64 3.68 10.33
C LEU A 31 -9.83 4.97 9.56
N VAL A 32 -9.49 6.10 10.19
CA VAL A 32 -9.49 7.42 9.54
C VAL A 32 -8.12 8.05 9.76
N GLY A 33 -7.30 8.06 8.71
CA GLY A 33 -5.99 8.70 8.76
C GLY A 33 -6.05 10.19 8.44
N PHE A 34 -5.16 10.96 9.05
CA PHE A 34 -4.90 12.36 8.73
C PHE A 34 -3.46 12.48 8.25
N PRO A 35 -3.18 12.16 6.97
CA PRO A 35 -1.80 12.09 6.46
C PRO A 35 -1.00 13.37 6.68
N GLN A 36 -1.66 14.52 6.54
CA GLN A 36 -1.04 15.83 6.75
C GLN A 36 -0.69 16.13 8.21
N LYS A 37 -1.41 15.53 9.17
CA LYS A 37 -1.21 15.73 10.60
C LYS A 37 -0.44 14.59 11.28
N GLY A 38 -0.18 13.50 10.56
CA GLY A 38 0.69 12.40 11.02
C GLY A 38 0.06 11.48 12.07
N PHE A 39 -1.27 11.37 12.13
CA PHE A 39 -1.96 10.45 13.04
C PHE A 39 -3.20 9.83 12.39
N PHE A 40 -3.76 8.82 13.04
CA PHE A 40 -5.00 8.16 12.61
C PHE A 40 -5.93 7.93 13.81
N TYR A 41 -7.22 7.85 13.52
CA TYR A 41 -8.27 7.41 14.43
C TYR A 41 -8.69 5.99 14.12
N GLN A 42 -8.99 5.23 15.17
CA GLN A 42 -9.57 3.91 15.09
C GLN A 42 -11.02 3.93 15.57
N GLN A 43 -11.80 2.93 15.18
CA GLN A 43 -13.19 2.75 15.62
C GLN A 43 -14.08 3.98 15.34
N VAL A 44 -13.83 4.70 14.24
CA VAL A 44 -14.66 5.84 13.87
C VAL A 44 -16.02 5.34 13.37
N ASP A 45 -17.07 5.64 14.13
CA ASP A 45 -18.45 5.34 13.78
C ASP A 45 -19.22 6.60 13.36
N THR A 46 -20.50 6.44 13.03
CA THR A 46 -21.37 7.56 12.64
C THR A 46 -21.60 8.58 13.76
N LYS A 47 -21.39 8.21 15.03
CA LYS A 47 -21.54 9.12 16.17
C LYS A 47 -20.32 10.02 16.29
N TRP A 48 -19.14 9.45 16.07
CA TRP A 48 -17.87 10.17 16.09
C TRP A 48 -17.64 11.01 14.84
N ALA A 49 -18.27 10.69 13.70
CA ALA A 49 -18.09 11.43 12.45
C ALA A 49 -18.25 12.96 12.62
N ARG A 50 -19.30 13.40 13.32
CA ARG A 50 -19.51 14.84 13.60
C ARG A 50 -18.39 15.43 14.44
N GLU A 51 -18.04 14.77 15.54
CA GLU A 51 -17.01 15.22 16.48
C GLU A 51 -15.63 15.31 15.80
N VAL A 52 -15.32 14.36 14.92
CA VAL A 52 -14.09 14.37 14.12
C VAL A 52 -14.05 15.58 13.19
N VAL A 53 -15.17 15.91 12.53
CA VAL A 53 -15.24 17.07 11.63
C VAL A 53 -15.16 18.37 12.41
N THR A 54 -15.98 18.56 13.45
CA THR A 54 -16.03 19.82 14.20
C THR A 54 -14.82 20.01 15.10
N GLY A 55 -14.44 18.98 15.85
CA GLY A 55 -13.30 19.01 16.77
C GLY A 55 -11.97 18.98 16.03
N THR A 56 -11.73 17.97 15.18
CA THR A 56 -10.39 17.76 14.59
C THR A 56 -10.16 18.53 13.30
N LEU A 57 -11.13 18.56 12.39
CA LEU A 57 -10.96 19.25 11.11
C LEU A 57 -11.18 20.76 11.22
N ALA A 58 -12.23 21.22 11.91
CA ALA A 58 -12.53 22.65 12.03
C ALA A 58 -11.74 23.35 13.14
N GLN A 59 -11.63 22.73 14.34
CA GLN A 59 -10.99 23.36 15.51
C GLN A 59 -9.53 22.90 15.72
N GLY A 60 -9.11 21.80 15.10
CA GLY A 60 -7.75 21.27 15.24
C GLY A 60 -7.52 20.44 16.51
N HIS A 61 -8.55 20.10 17.27
CA HIS A 61 -8.45 19.28 18.48
C HIS A 61 -8.20 17.81 18.15
N ILE A 62 -7.38 17.15 18.98
CA ILE A 62 -7.16 15.72 18.90
C ILE A 62 -8.14 15.03 19.85
N LEU A 63 -8.99 14.16 19.30
CA LEU A 63 -9.90 13.32 20.07
C LEU A 63 -9.13 12.11 20.62
N PHE A 64 -8.66 12.20 21.86
CA PHE A 64 -7.84 11.15 22.48
C PHE A 64 -8.53 9.80 22.58
N ASP A 65 -9.87 9.76 22.70
CA ASP A 65 -10.65 8.52 22.75
C ASP A 65 -10.56 7.70 21.45
N LEU A 66 -10.33 8.38 20.32
CA LEU A 66 -10.15 7.75 19.00
C LEU A 66 -8.68 7.61 18.60
N LEU A 67 -7.80 8.36 19.28
CA LEU A 67 -6.38 8.41 18.96
C LEU A 67 -5.67 7.16 19.48
N HIS A 68 -5.22 6.32 18.54
CA HIS A 68 -4.40 5.17 18.88
C HIS A 68 -2.92 5.45 18.58
N ILE A 69 -2.15 5.72 19.63
CA ILE A 69 -0.70 5.83 19.55
C ILE A 69 -0.10 4.52 20.06
N ASP A 70 0.46 3.73 19.15
CA ASP A 70 1.30 2.60 19.51
C ASP A 70 2.77 3.02 19.33
N PRO A 71 3.56 3.12 20.40
CA PRO A 71 4.96 3.53 20.32
C PRO A 71 5.84 2.55 19.52
N LEU A 72 5.32 1.37 19.16
CA LEU A 72 5.98 0.36 18.35
C LEU A 72 5.47 0.33 16.88
N LYS A 73 4.48 1.15 16.51
CA LYS A 73 3.98 1.30 15.13
C LYS A 73 4.53 2.59 14.52
N SER A 74 4.94 2.54 13.24
CA SER A 74 5.29 3.77 12.52
C SER A 74 4.05 4.64 12.38
N THR A 75 4.14 5.84 12.94
CA THR A 75 3.10 6.87 12.97
C THR A 75 3.25 7.81 11.77
N SER A 76 3.65 7.28 10.61
CA SER A 76 3.50 8.05 9.38
C SER A 76 2.02 8.07 9.03
N GLY A 77 1.40 9.24 8.97
CA GLY A 77 -0.02 9.36 8.60
C GLY A 77 -0.36 8.82 7.19
N ARG A 78 0.65 8.38 6.43
CA ARG A 78 0.54 7.81 5.09
C ARG A 78 0.61 6.27 5.07
N ILE A 79 1.14 5.63 6.12
CA ILE A 79 1.32 4.17 6.18
C ILE A 79 1.13 3.71 7.62
N LEU A 80 0.14 2.83 7.85
CA LEU A 80 0.00 2.08 9.08
C LEU A 80 0.47 0.63 8.84
N TYR A 81 1.58 0.25 9.46
CA TYR A 81 2.06 -1.14 9.44
C TYR A 81 2.06 -1.73 10.86
N ASP A 82 1.69 -3.00 10.97
CA ASP A 82 1.87 -3.81 12.17
C ASP A 82 3.18 -4.62 12.08
N ARG A 83 3.77 -4.91 13.24
CA ARG A 83 5.04 -5.66 13.35
C ARG A 83 4.95 -7.09 12.81
N SER A 84 3.75 -7.60 12.57
CA SER A 84 3.51 -8.86 11.86
C SER A 84 3.79 -8.80 10.35
N GLY A 85 4.20 -7.64 9.80
CA GLY A 85 4.38 -7.44 8.36
C GLY A 85 3.09 -7.02 7.64
N PHE A 86 2.04 -6.74 8.41
CA PHE A 86 0.72 -6.41 7.87
C PHE A 86 0.55 -4.90 7.66
N ILE A 87 0.30 -4.48 6.42
CA ILE A 87 -0.07 -3.10 6.09
C ILE A 87 -1.56 -2.93 6.35
N ALA A 88 -1.91 -2.22 7.41
CA ALA A 88 -3.31 -1.95 7.77
C ALA A 88 -3.94 -0.91 6.84
N THR A 89 -3.21 0.20 6.58
CA THR A 89 -3.62 1.23 5.61
C THR A 89 -2.39 1.84 4.94
N ILE A 90 -2.48 2.13 3.65
CA ILE A 90 -1.48 2.91 2.92
C ILE A 90 -2.18 3.89 1.97
N ASP A 91 -1.65 5.10 1.88
CA ASP A 91 -2.18 6.15 1.02
C ASP A 91 -2.20 5.71 -0.45
N ASP A 92 -3.22 6.13 -1.21
CA ASP A 92 -3.41 5.69 -2.58
C ASP A 92 -2.29 6.13 -3.54
N SER A 93 -1.50 7.15 -3.15
CA SER A 93 -0.31 7.62 -3.89
C SER A 93 0.86 6.64 -3.90
N PHE A 94 0.81 5.55 -3.12
CA PHE A 94 1.86 4.54 -3.13
C PHE A 94 1.54 3.42 -4.12
N CYS A 95 2.52 3.08 -4.95
CA CYS A 95 2.48 1.86 -5.75
C CYS A 95 2.70 0.63 -4.86
N MET A 96 1.76 -0.31 -4.86
CA MET A 96 1.89 -1.49 -4.00
C MET A 96 3.03 -2.42 -4.44
N VAL A 97 3.36 -2.46 -5.74
CA VAL A 97 4.52 -3.21 -6.25
C VAL A 97 5.83 -2.66 -5.67
N GLN A 98 5.97 -1.33 -5.61
CA GLN A 98 7.13 -0.69 -4.95
C GLN A 98 7.15 -0.94 -3.45
N VAL A 99 5.99 -0.97 -2.80
CA VAL A 99 5.88 -1.26 -1.37
C VAL A 99 6.35 -2.69 -1.07
N ALA A 100 5.95 -3.68 -1.88
CA ALA A 100 6.44 -5.04 -1.77
C ALA A 100 7.97 -5.10 -1.90
N LYS A 101 8.53 -4.39 -2.88
CA LYS A 101 9.99 -4.29 -3.07
C LYS A 101 10.67 -3.62 -1.87
N TYR A 102 10.10 -2.55 -1.33
CA TYR A 102 10.67 -1.81 -0.20
C TYR A 102 10.87 -2.72 1.03
N PHE A 103 9.87 -3.53 1.38
CA PHE A 103 10.01 -4.47 2.49
C PHE A 103 11.05 -5.55 2.20
N LEU A 104 11.13 -6.04 0.96
CA LEU A 104 12.11 -7.03 0.56
C LEU A 104 13.55 -6.49 0.63
N ASP A 105 13.80 -5.27 0.13
CA ASP A 105 15.12 -4.62 0.15
C ASP A 105 15.65 -4.45 1.59
N PHE A 106 14.77 -4.15 2.54
CA PHE A 106 15.16 -3.99 3.94
C PHE A 106 15.70 -5.30 4.56
N GLU A 107 15.22 -6.44 4.09
CA GLU A 107 15.52 -7.74 4.68
C GLU A 107 16.63 -8.51 3.94
N GLU A 108 16.84 -8.26 2.64
CA GLU A 108 17.88 -8.96 1.86
C GLU A 108 19.28 -8.77 2.48
N ASP A 109 19.63 -7.55 2.91
CA ASP A 109 20.94 -7.23 3.50
C ASP A 109 21.15 -7.84 4.91
N VAL A 110 20.08 -8.34 5.53
CA VAL A 110 20.11 -8.95 6.87
C VAL A 110 20.16 -10.47 6.79
N SER A 111 19.91 -11.05 5.61
CA SER A 111 19.89 -12.50 5.42
C SER A 111 21.24 -13.15 5.72
N CYS A 112 21.23 -14.25 6.47
CA CYS A 112 22.43 -15.06 6.72
C CYS A 112 22.81 -15.97 5.54
N GLY A 113 21.95 -16.07 4.52
CA GLY A 113 22.21 -16.84 3.29
C GLY A 113 22.30 -18.37 3.45
N LYS A 114 21.88 -18.91 4.61
CA LYS A 114 22.04 -20.34 4.94
C LYS A 114 21.15 -21.29 4.14
N CYS A 115 19.88 -20.92 3.93
CA CYS A 115 18.95 -21.74 3.16
C CYS A 115 18.78 -21.20 1.75
N VAL A 116 18.66 -22.12 0.78
CA VAL A 116 18.46 -21.80 -0.64
C VAL A 116 17.23 -20.92 -0.89
N PRO A 117 16.02 -21.23 -0.35
CA PRO A 117 14.86 -20.38 -0.61
C PRO A 117 15.05 -18.95 -0.13
N CYS A 118 15.76 -18.71 0.98
CA CYS A 118 16.06 -17.35 1.43
C CYS A 118 17.13 -16.67 0.57
N ARG A 119 18.28 -17.32 0.34
CA ARG A 119 19.40 -16.70 -0.37
C ARG A 119 19.11 -16.44 -1.84
N VAL A 120 18.43 -17.38 -2.50
CA VAL A 120 18.12 -17.28 -3.94
C VAL A 120 16.76 -16.67 -4.15
N GLY A 121 15.76 -17.04 -3.34
CA GLY A 121 14.40 -16.53 -3.49
C GLY A 121 14.30 -15.03 -3.26
N SER A 122 14.95 -14.46 -2.25
CA SER A 122 14.91 -13.01 -2.03
C SER A 122 15.48 -12.22 -3.22
N VAL A 123 16.56 -12.73 -3.84
CA VAL A 123 17.14 -12.12 -5.05
C VAL A 123 16.16 -12.22 -6.23
N GLU A 124 15.58 -13.40 -6.45
CA GLU A 124 14.63 -13.63 -7.55
C GLU A 124 13.37 -12.75 -7.39
N LEU A 125 12.81 -12.66 -6.18
CA LEU A 125 11.68 -11.77 -5.88
C LEU A 125 12.03 -10.31 -6.22
N ARG A 126 13.22 -9.84 -5.82
CA ARG A 126 13.65 -8.46 -6.08
C ARG A 126 13.83 -8.20 -7.57
N GLU A 127 14.43 -9.13 -8.30
CA GLU A 127 14.60 -9.01 -9.75
C GLU A 127 13.26 -8.97 -10.48
N ILE A 128 12.30 -9.82 -10.12
CA ILE A 128 10.96 -9.80 -10.68
C ILE A 128 10.28 -8.46 -10.39
N LEU A 129 10.27 -8.01 -9.14
CA LEU A 129 9.64 -6.74 -8.76
C LEU A 129 10.28 -5.54 -9.48
N ASN A 130 11.61 -5.55 -9.67
CA ASN A 130 12.30 -4.53 -10.45
C ASN A 130 11.86 -4.50 -11.90
N ARG A 131 11.71 -5.66 -12.55
CA ARG A 131 11.20 -5.73 -13.94
C ARG A 131 9.79 -5.15 -14.05
N ILE A 132 8.89 -5.56 -13.15
CA ILE A 132 7.50 -5.07 -13.15
C ILE A 132 7.45 -3.55 -12.95
N ILE A 133 8.24 -3.00 -12.01
CA ILE A 133 8.33 -1.54 -11.77
C ILE A 133 8.92 -0.80 -12.98
N ALA A 134 9.80 -1.45 -13.74
CA ALA A 134 10.42 -0.88 -14.93
C ALA A 134 9.55 -0.96 -16.19
N GLY A 135 8.40 -1.64 -16.15
CA GLY A 135 7.56 -1.90 -17.34
C GLY A 135 8.02 -3.09 -18.18
N GLU A 136 8.90 -3.93 -17.63
CA GLU A 136 9.48 -5.11 -18.28
C GLU A 136 8.93 -6.41 -17.67
N GLY A 137 7.78 -6.32 -16.99
CA GLY A 137 7.14 -7.47 -16.34
C GLY A 137 6.39 -8.35 -17.34
N GLU A 138 6.38 -9.65 -17.07
CA GLU A 138 5.66 -10.65 -17.88
C GLU A 138 4.51 -11.28 -17.05
N PRO A 139 3.41 -11.75 -17.66
CA PRO A 139 2.34 -12.43 -16.92
C PRO A 139 2.82 -13.60 -16.06
N GLU A 140 3.83 -14.32 -16.54
CA GLU A 140 4.51 -15.43 -15.86
C GLU A 140 5.21 -14.99 -14.57
N ASP A 141 5.59 -13.72 -14.44
CA ASP A 141 6.23 -13.19 -13.24
C ASP A 141 5.32 -13.31 -12.01
N LEU A 142 3.99 -13.23 -12.18
CA LEU A 142 3.05 -13.38 -11.06
C LEU A 142 3.02 -14.80 -10.51
N GLU A 143 3.14 -15.80 -11.39
CA GLU A 143 3.23 -17.20 -10.99
C GLU A 143 4.58 -17.49 -10.33
N ARG A 144 5.66 -16.90 -10.86
CA ARG A 144 7.01 -17.01 -10.27
C ARG A 144 7.08 -16.37 -8.88
N LEU A 145 6.50 -15.18 -8.69
CA LEU A 145 6.41 -14.54 -7.38
C LEU A 145 5.71 -15.45 -6.36
N ASP A 146 4.51 -15.97 -6.69
CA ASP A 146 3.77 -16.87 -5.79
C ASP A 146 4.57 -18.14 -5.46
N LEU A 147 5.20 -18.76 -6.47
CA LEU A 147 6.01 -19.96 -6.29
C LEU A 147 7.20 -19.72 -5.37
N VAL A 148 7.95 -18.64 -5.58
CA VAL A 148 9.13 -18.32 -4.76
C VAL A 148 8.72 -17.95 -3.34
N CYS A 149 7.67 -17.14 -3.17
CA CYS A 149 7.11 -16.83 -1.85
C CYS A 149 6.69 -18.11 -1.11
N ARG A 150 5.98 -19.04 -1.77
CA ARG A 150 5.61 -20.32 -1.16
C ARG A 150 6.81 -21.18 -0.82
N ALA A 151 7.86 -21.23 -1.65
CA ALA A 151 9.07 -21.96 -1.31
C ALA A 151 9.78 -21.38 -0.06
N MET A 152 9.77 -20.06 0.09
CA MET A 152 10.26 -19.36 1.29
C MET A 152 9.39 -19.62 2.53
N GLN A 153 8.09 -19.85 2.33
CA GLN A 153 7.19 -20.29 3.38
C GLN A 153 7.35 -21.77 3.74
N ASP A 154 7.39 -22.69 2.78
CA ASP A 154 7.22 -24.11 3.08
C ASP A 154 8.51 -24.81 3.52
N ALA A 155 9.67 -24.34 3.05
CA ALA A 155 10.96 -24.99 3.31
C ALA A 155 12.07 -24.07 3.89
N PRO A 156 11.78 -23.14 4.83
CA PRO A 156 12.81 -22.29 5.39
C PRO A 156 13.63 -23.01 6.47
N TYR A 157 14.90 -22.62 6.61
CA TYR A 157 15.71 -23.06 7.75
C TYR A 157 15.36 -22.31 9.04
N CYS A 158 14.89 -21.06 8.93
CA CYS A 158 14.45 -20.22 10.03
C CYS A 158 13.33 -19.28 9.57
N ASP A 159 12.60 -18.68 10.52
CA ASP A 159 11.43 -17.84 10.21
C ASP A 159 11.74 -16.57 9.42
N PHE A 160 13.01 -16.17 9.34
CA PHE A 160 13.44 -15.01 8.57
C PHE A 160 12.92 -15.05 7.11
N ALA A 161 13.04 -16.20 6.45
CA ALA A 161 12.55 -16.33 5.07
C ALA A 161 11.03 -16.18 4.95
N ARG A 162 10.28 -16.55 5.99
CA ARG A 162 8.82 -16.32 6.04
C ARG A 162 8.55 -14.82 6.14
N THR A 163 9.17 -14.16 7.11
CA THR A 163 9.05 -12.72 7.31
C THR A 163 9.37 -11.92 6.04
N THR A 164 10.39 -12.34 5.29
CA THR A 164 10.77 -11.68 4.03
C THR A 164 9.76 -11.87 2.90
N SER A 165 9.10 -13.03 2.84
CA SER A 165 8.14 -13.32 1.78
C SER A 165 6.71 -12.86 2.09
N ASP A 166 6.35 -12.69 3.37
CA ASP A 166 5.00 -12.34 3.82
C ASP A 166 4.48 -11.02 3.23
N PRO A 167 5.25 -9.90 3.19
CA PRO A 167 4.79 -8.66 2.58
C PRO A 167 4.51 -8.82 1.08
N VAL A 168 5.40 -9.49 0.35
CA VAL A 168 5.25 -9.71 -1.09
C VAL A 168 4.02 -10.56 -1.37
N LEU A 169 3.83 -11.66 -0.63
CA LEU A 169 2.67 -12.54 -0.78
C LEU A 169 1.36 -11.83 -0.44
N THR A 170 1.35 -11.02 0.62
CA THR A 170 0.19 -10.21 1.03
C THR A 170 -0.18 -9.22 -0.04
N VAL A 171 0.81 -8.48 -0.57
CA VAL A 171 0.59 -7.49 -1.61
C VAL A 171 0.13 -8.17 -2.91
N LEU A 172 0.73 -9.29 -3.30
CA LEU A 172 0.30 -10.07 -4.46
C LEU A 172 -1.15 -10.57 -4.32
N LYS A 173 -1.58 -10.94 -3.11
CA LYS A 173 -2.93 -11.44 -2.84
C LYS A 173 -3.99 -10.33 -2.92
N TYR A 174 -3.77 -9.20 -2.25
CA TYR A 174 -4.79 -8.16 -2.12
C TYR A 174 -4.72 -7.09 -3.21
N PHE A 175 -3.55 -6.90 -3.83
CA PHE A 175 -3.31 -5.86 -4.84
C PHE A 175 -2.88 -6.44 -6.17
N ARG A 176 -3.28 -7.68 -6.49
CA ARG A 176 -2.97 -8.35 -7.77
C ARG A 176 -3.31 -7.48 -8.98
N SER A 177 -4.41 -6.72 -8.91
CA SER A 177 -4.84 -5.80 -9.96
C SER A 177 -3.82 -4.71 -10.28
N GLU A 178 -3.03 -4.24 -9.30
CA GLU A 178 -1.96 -3.27 -9.56
C GLU A 178 -0.82 -3.91 -10.35
N PHE A 179 -0.45 -5.16 -10.06
CA PHE A 179 0.56 -5.87 -10.85
C PHE A 179 0.11 -6.08 -12.29
N LEU A 180 -1.15 -6.46 -12.50
CA LEU A 180 -1.70 -6.62 -13.84
C LEU A 180 -1.70 -5.30 -14.62
N GLN A 181 -1.99 -4.17 -13.99
CA GLN A 181 -1.88 -2.86 -14.65
C GLN A 181 -0.43 -2.53 -15.05
N HIS A 182 0.56 -2.90 -14.23
CA HIS A 182 1.97 -2.71 -14.60
C HIS A 182 2.38 -3.60 -15.79
N ILE A 183 1.91 -4.85 -15.82
CA ILE A 183 2.31 -5.85 -16.82
C ILE A 183 1.54 -5.67 -18.13
N ASP A 184 0.21 -5.60 -18.07
CA ASP A 184 -0.66 -5.63 -19.24
C ASP A 184 -0.80 -4.24 -19.89
N GLN A 185 -0.80 -3.18 -19.07
CA GLN A 185 -1.07 -1.81 -19.51
C GLN A 185 0.16 -0.92 -19.53
N GLY A 186 1.29 -1.34 -18.94
CA GLY A 186 2.48 -0.48 -18.80
C GLY A 186 2.26 0.71 -17.87
N VAL A 187 1.21 0.69 -17.04
CA VAL A 187 0.78 1.84 -16.26
C VAL A 187 0.88 1.58 -14.76
N CYS A 188 1.38 2.57 -14.03
CA CYS A 188 1.36 2.58 -12.57
C CYS A 188 0.14 3.37 -12.09
N PRO A 189 -0.88 2.75 -11.47
CA PRO A 189 -2.09 3.45 -11.03
C PRO A 189 -1.82 4.55 -9.99
N ALA A 190 -0.73 4.42 -9.24
CA ALA A 190 -0.32 5.41 -8.25
C ALA A 190 0.58 6.51 -8.82
N GLY A 191 1.04 6.40 -10.09
CA GLY A 191 2.01 7.30 -10.70
C GLY A 191 3.41 7.30 -10.05
N ALA A 192 3.69 6.37 -9.13
CA ALA A 192 4.95 6.36 -8.36
C ALA A 192 6.14 5.72 -9.10
N CYS A 193 5.89 4.92 -10.15
CA CYS A 193 6.94 4.31 -10.96
C CYS A 193 7.34 5.25 -12.12
N GLU A 194 8.52 5.87 -12.05
CA GLU A 194 8.97 6.90 -13.00
C GLU A 194 8.85 6.49 -14.49
N ARG A 195 9.10 5.23 -14.82
CA ARG A 195 9.00 4.74 -16.21
C ARG A 195 7.57 4.62 -16.70
N LEU A 196 6.66 4.20 -15.83
CA LEU A 196 5.25 3.95 -16.16
C LEU A 196 4.39 5.20 -15.98
N ALA A 197 4.85 6.18 -15.18
CA ALA A 197 4.20 7.48 -15.07
C ALA A 197 4.24 8.26 -16.40
N LYS A 198 5.33 8.12 -17.17
CA LYS A 198 5.49 8.77 -18.48
C LYS A 198 4.54 8.21 -19.54
N GLU A 199 4.09 6.97 -19.40
CA GLU A 199 3.12 6.37 -20.33
C GLU A 199 1.70 6.91 -20.09
N ILE A 200 1.36 7.30 -18.85
CA ILE A 200 0.11 8.02 -18.57
C ILE A 200 0.12 9.38 -19.25
N GLU A 201 1.20 10.18 -19.08
CA GLU A 201 1.31 11.51 -19.70
C GLU A 201 1.17 11.41 -21.24
N LYS A 202 1.81 10.41 -21.85
CA LYS A 202 1.74 10.20 -23.30
C LYS A 202 0.35 9.74 -23.78
N ALA A 203 -0.31 8.84 -23.04
CA ALA A 203 -1.66 8.38 -23.37
C ALA A 203 -2.73 9.47 -23.15
N GLU A 204 -2.51 10.41 -22.24
CA GLU A 204 -3.37 11.58 -22.03
C GLU A 204 -3.18 12.64 -23.13
N GLU A 205 -1.94 12.87 -23.57
CA GLU A 205 -1.61 13.74 -24.71
C GLU A 205 -2.23 13.22 -26.03
N GLU A 206 -2.12 11.91 -26.31
CA GLU A 206 -2.72 11.30 -27.52
C GLU A 206 -4.26 11.38 -27.53
N LYS A 207 -4.92 11.29 -26.36
CA LYS A 207 -6.38 11.45 -26.23
C LYS A 207 -6.85 12.89 -26.39
N THR A 208 -6.06 13.87 -25.96
CA THR A 208 -6.43 15.29 -26.11
C THR A 208 -6.25 15.79 -27.53
N GLU A 209 -5.35 15.17 -28.31
CA GLU A 209 -5.22 15.43 -29.75
C GLU A 209 -6.41 14.85 -30.54
N GLU A 210 -6.86 13.63 -30.25
CA GLU A 210 -8.03 13.01 -30.90
C GLU A 210 -9.36 13.76 -30.61
N GLU A 211 -9.56 14.30 -29.41
CA GLU A 211 -10.75 15.12 -29.07
C GLU A 211 -10.71 16.55 -29.67
N SER A 212 -9.57 16.97 -30.22
CA SER A 212 -9.42 18.29 -30.87
C SER A 212 -9.61 18.26 -32.39
N GLU A 213 -9.71 17.06 -32.97
CA GLU A 213 -9.95 16.83 -34.41
C GLU A 213 -11.40 16.39 -34.75
N GLU A 214 -12.29 16.24 -33.75
CA GLU A 214 -13.76 16.08 -33.90
C GLU A 214 -14.54 17.39 -33.65
#